data_AF-A0A1Q2ZZD9-F1
#
_entry.id   AF-A0A1Q2ZZD9-F1
#
_cell.length_a   1.000
_cell.length_b   1.000
_cell.length_c   1.000
_cell.angle_alpha   90.00
_cell.angle_beta   90.00
_cell.angle_gamma   90.00
#
_symmetry.space_group_name_H-M   'P 1'
#
loop_
_entity.id
_entity.type
_entity.pdbx_description
1 polymer ?
#
loop_
_entity_poly.entity_id
_entity_poly.type
_entity_poly.pdbx_seq_one_letter_code
_entity_poly.pdbx_strand_id
1 'polypeptide(L)'
;MQNLTNDIETEILLIVHELTSPELMQDVLRKIKIGQSMDWQKDVMPRIFPSETEPLVVSHIQSITRIAKFKYKLHFKHNWELNIFIDNIRALTHIRAYLMFKNDLSIIPPVVGLHSKSKLLLHEQMETEKPPQVLQEDDEPSIPNYDEAAEIQEEQKPELKFKYSPVVSLGECINVHVLQRPQRNKRTQPTSS
;
A
#
# COMPACT_ATOMS: atom_id res chain seq x y z
N MET A 1 15.31 4.39 -13.43
CA MET A 1 15.35 3.15 -12.62
C MET A 1 13.91 2.83 -12.29
N GLN A 2 13.35 1.77 -12.86
CA GLN A 2 12.03 1.31 -12.42
C GLN A 2 12.17 0.82 -10.98
N ASN A 3 11.30 1.31 -10.10
CA ASN A 3 11.27 0.91 -8.71
C ASN A 3 10.70 -0.51 -8.62
N LEU A 4 11.27 -1.35 -7.75
CA LEU A 4 10.78 -2.72 -7.48
C LEU A 4 9.27 -2.76 -7.29
N THR A 5 8.71 -1.77 -6.60
CA THR A 5 7.28 -1.65 -6.32
C THR A 5 6.45 -1.63 -7.60
N ASN A 6 6.88 -0.91 -8.64
CA ASN A 6 6.14 -0.82 -9.90
C ASN A 6 6.23 -2.14 -10.68
N ASP A 7 7.37 -2.82 -10.60
CA ASP A 7 7.59 -4.10 -11.29
C ASP A 7 6.73 -5.24 -10.69
N ILE A 8 6.43 -5.18 -9.39
CA ILE A 8 5.63 -6.21 -8.71
C ILE A 8 4.16 -5.81 -8.51
N GLU A 9 3.79 -4.56 -8.75
CA GLU A 9 2.45 -4.03 -8.46
C GLU A 9 1.36 -4.87 -9.15
N THR A 10 1.51 -5.11 -10.45
CA THR A 10 0.58 -5.94 -11.23
C THR A 10 0.49 -7.35 -10.68
N GLU A 11 1.60 -7.92 -10.22
CA GLU A 11 1.62 -9.29 -9.68
C GLU A 11 0.97 -9.36 -8.30
N ILE A 12 1.19 -8.37 -7.45
CA ILE A 12 0.51 -8.28 -6.16
C ILE A 12 -0.99 -8.12 -6.39
N LEU A 13 -1.41 -7.30 -7.36
CA LEU A 13 -2.81 -7.15 -7.73
C LEU A 13 -3.41 -8.48 -8.23
N LEU A 14 -2.70 -9.19 -9.11
CA LEU A 14 -3.09 -10.50 -9.62
C LEU A 14 -3.21 -11.53 -8.48
N ILE A 15 -2.26 -11.54 -7.55
CA ILE A 15 -2.29 -12.42 -6.37
C ILE A 15 -3.50 -12.08 -5.48
N VAL A 16 -3.75 -10.81 -5.21
CA VAL A 16 -4.85 -10.41 -4.33
C VAL A 16 -6.21 -10.65 -4.99
N HIS A 17 -6.41 -10.25 -6.24
CA HIS A 17 -7.72 -10.31 -6.89
C HIS A 17 -8.04 -11.65 -7.52
N GLU A 18 -7.09 -12.23 -8.26
CA GLU A 18 -7.33 -13.45 -9.03
C GLU A 18 -7.01 -14.69 -8.20
N LEU A 19 -5.81 -14.79 -7.63
CA LEU A 19 -5.41 -16.02 -6.93
C LEU A 19 -6.27 -16.33 -5.69
N THR A 20 -6.82 -15.29 -5.04
CA THR A 20 -7.74 -15.48 -3.90
C THR A 20 -9.21 -15.56 -4.30
N SER A 21 -9.51 -15.63 -5.60
CA SER A 21 -10.87 -15.88 -6.05
C SER A 21 -11.36 -17.25 -5.54
N PRO A 22 -12.64 -17.39 -5.18
CA PRO A 22 -13.16 -18.64 -4.63
C PRO A 22 -13.01 -19.81 -5.61
N GLU A 23 -13.12 -19.55 -6.91
CA GLU A 23 -12.94 -20.53 -7.99
C GLU A 23 -11.51 -21.05 -8.03
N LEU A 24 -10.50 -20.16 -8.14
CA LEU A 24 -9.08 -20.55 -8.17
C LEU A 24 -8.62 -21.20 -6.87
N MET A 25 -9.14 -20.76 -5.72
CA MET A 25 -8.82 -21.40 -4.45
C MET A 25 -9.27 -22.86 -4.39
N GLN A 26 -10.48 -23.17 -4.87
CA GLN A 26 -11.00 -24.53 -4.88
C GLN A 26 -10.36 -25.38 -5.98
N ASP A 27 -10.18 -24.81 -7.17
CA ASP A 27 -9.74 -25.56 -8.33
C ASP A 27 -8.23 -25.70 -8.44
N VAL A 28 -7.45 -24.70 -8.02
CA VAL A 28 -5.99 -24.72 -8.13
C VAL A 28 -5.37 -24.96 -6.77
N LEU A 29 -5.52 -24.01 -5.83
CA LEU A 29 -4.73 -24.01 -4.59
C LEU A 29 -5.00 -25.24 -3.72
N ARG A 30 -6.26 -25.70 -3.65
CA ARG A 30 -6.63 -26.89 -2.87
C ARG A 30 -6.01 -28.17 -3.42
N LYS A 31 -5.73 -28.24 -4.72
CA LYS A 31 -5.14 -29.43 -5.37
C LYS A 31 -3.64 -29.55 -5.11
N ILE A 32 -2.96 -28.44 -4.79
CA ILE A 32 -1.52 -28.44 -4.49
C ILE A 32 -1.29 -29.06 -3.10
N LYS A 33 -0.53 -30.16 -3.04
CA LYS A 33 -0.10 -30.76 -1.77
C LYS A 33 1.01 -29.93 -1.11
N ILE A 34 1.16 -30.06 0.21
CA ILE A 34 2.24 -29.37 0.93
C ILE A 34 3.60 -29.88 0.42
N GLY A 35 4.52 -28.96 0.12
CA GLY A 35 5.81 -29.21 -0.48
C GLY A 35 5.79 -29.35 -2.02
N GLN A 36 4.61 -29.41 -2.64
CA GLN A 36 4.48 -29.50 -4.08
C GLN A 36 4.52 -28.11 -4.73
N SER A 37 5.19 -28.04 -5.88
CA SER A 37 5.18 -26.87 -6.75
C SER A 37 4.35 -27.14 -8.00
N MET A 38 3.75 -26.09 -8.53
CA MET A 38 2.96 -26.07 -9.75
C MET A 38 3.49 -24.98 -10.67
N ASP A 39 3.43 -25.20 -11.99
CA ASP A 39 3.88 -24.22 -12.98
C ASP A 39 2.80 -23.14 -13.14
N TRP A 40 3.18 -21.88 -12.95
CA TRP A 40 2.21 -20.80 -12.95
C TRP A 40 1.62 -20.57 -14.34
N GLN A 41 2.46 -20.56 -15.36
CA GLN A 41 2.07 -20.23 -16.73
C GLN A 41 1.25 -21.35 -17.37
N LYS A 42 1.56 -22.61 -17.04
CA LYS A 42 0.90 -23.78 -17.64
C LYS A 42 -0.34 -24.22 -16.87
N ASP A 43 -0.32 -24.18 -15.54
CA ASP A 43 -1.37 -24.81 -14.73
C ASP A 43 -2.33 -23.79 -14.10
N VAL A 44 -1.87 -22.56 -13.85
CA VAL A 44 -2.64 -21.53 -13.13
C VAL A 44 -3.22 -20.51 -14.09
N MET A 45 -2.40 -19.84 -14.90
CA MET A 45 -2.81 -18.78 -15.83
C MET A 45 -3.99 -19.18 -16.74
N PRO A 46 -4.05 -20.39 -17.33
CA PRO A 46 -5.18 -20.78 -18.19
C PRO A 46 -6.51 -20.92 -17.43
N ARG A 47 -6.47 -21.03 -16.10
CA ARG A 47 -7.68 -21.07 -15.27
C ARG A 47 -8.13 -19.70 -14.81
N ILE A 48 -7.20 -18.75 -14.73
CA ILE A 48 -7.54 -17.34 -14.51
C ILE A 48 -8.16 -16.78 -15.79
N PHE A 49 -7.56 -17.10 -16.95
CA PHE A 49 -7.98 -16.62 -18.26
C PHE A 49 -8.26 -17.82 -19.19
N PRO A 50 -9.45 -18.44 -19.09
CA PRO A 50 -9.84 -19.56 -19.94
C PRO A 50 -10.12 -19.10 -21.40
N SER A 51 -9.07 -19.11 -22.22
CA SER A 51 -9.03 -19.26 -23.69
C SER A 51 -9.21 -18.08 -24.69
N GLU A 52 -8.48 -18.28 -25.80
CA GLU A 52 -8.40 -17.68 -27.16
C GLU A 52 -8.03 -16.21 -27.37
N THR A 53 -8.19 -15.34 -26.38
CA THR A 53 -7.68 -13.97 -26.49
C THR A 53 -6.30 -13.85 -25.86
N GLU A 54 -5.39 -13.12 -26.51
CA GLU A 54 -4.07 -12.87 -25.93
C GLU A 54 -4.24 -12.36 -24.48
N PRO A 55 -3.47 -12.90 -23.52
CA PRO A 55 -3.62 -12.52 -22.14
C PRO A 55 -3.39 -11.01 -22.02
N LEU A 56 -4.44 -10.27 -21.66
CA LEU A 56 -4.37 -8.82 -21.44
C LEU A 56 -3.36 -8.46 -20.33
N VAL A 57 -3.08 -9.43 -19.46
CA VAL A 57 -2.13 -9.33 -18.35
C VAL A 57 -1.03 -10.37 -18.53
N VAL A 58 0.21 -9.88 -18.72
CA VAL A 58 1.40 -10.73 -18.70
C VAL A 58 1.87 -10.85 -17.25
N SER A 59 1.91 -12.09 -16.74
CA SER A 59 2.50 -12.38 -15.43
C SER A 59 3.91 -12.93 -15.56
N HIS A 60 4.82 -12.49 -14.71
CA HIS A 60 6.20 -12.95 -14.61
C HIS A 60 6.42 -13.91 -13.42
N ILE A 61 5.34 -14.38 -12.81
CA ILE A 61 5.39 -15.47 -11.84
C ILE A 61 5.68 -16.78 -12.60
N GLN A 62 6.65 -17.55 -12.11
CA GLN A 62 7.08 -18.81 -12.71
C GLN A 62 6.41 -20.01 -12.06
N SER A 63 6.32 -20.03 -10.74
CA SER A 63 5.80 -21.17 -10.00
C SER A 63 5.13 -20.76 -8.71
N ILE A 64 4.20 -21.61 -8.28
CA ILE A 64 3.57 -21.53 -6.97
C ILE A 64 3.81 -22.83 -6.20
N THR A 65 4.33 -22.70 -4.98
CA THR A 65 4.61 -23.81 -4.08
C THR A 65 3.79 -23.67 -2.81
N ARG A 66 3.13 -24.74 -2.38
CA ARG A 66 2.43 -24.75 -1.09
C ARG A 66 3.41 -25.12 0.03
N ILE A 67 3.67 -24.20 0.94
CA ILE A 67 4.60 -24.41 2.06
C ILE A 67 3.88 -24.98 3.29
N ALA A 68 2.65 -24.53 3.55
CA ALA A 68 1.85 -25.01 4.67
C ALA A 68 0.36 -24.97 4.31
N LYS A 69 -0.51 -25.29 5.29
CA LYS A 69 -1.96 -25.35 5.08
C LYS A 69 -2.52 -24.08 4.44
N PHE A 70 -2.05 -22.91 4.86
CA PHE A 70 -2.48 -21.59 4.38
C PHE A 70 -1.33 -20.71 3.86
N LYS A 71 -0.11 -21.30 3.74
CA LYS A 71 1.09 -20.60 3.30
C LYS A 71 1.50 -21.04 1.91
N TYR A 72 1.76 -20.06 1.05
CA TYR A 72 2.22 -20.28 -0.32
C TYR A 72 3.45 -19.43 -0.60
N LYS A 73 4.28 -19.91 -1.53
CA LYS A 73 5.43 -19.18 -2.05
C LYS A 73 5.29 -19.11 -3.56
N LEU A 74 5.43 -17.92 -4.11
CA LEU A 74 5.46 -17.67 -5.52
C LEU A 74 6.88 -17.25 -5.91
N HIS A 75 7.39 -17.84 -6.97
CA HIS A 75 8.68 -17.46 -7.51
C HIS A 75 8.46 -16.51 -8.69
N PHE A 76 8.98 -15.29 -8.58
CA PHE A 76 8.88 -14.25 -9.60
C PHE A 76 10.25 -14.03 -10.23
N LYS A 77 10.27 -13.93 -11.57
CA LYS A 77 11.51 -13.69 -12.29
C LYS A 77 11.27 -12.80 -13.51
N HIS A 78 11.79 -11.58 -13.42
CA HIS A 78 11.85 -10.61 -14.51
C HIS A 78 13.17 -9.83 -14.42
N ASN A 79 13.12 -8.50 -14.27
CA ASN A 79 14.28 -7.66 -13.94
C ASN A 79 14.84 -7.97 -12.54
N TRP A 80 13.94 -8.36 -11.64
CA TRP A 80 14.24 -8.83 -10.29
C TRP A 80 13.96 -10.33 -10.21
N GLU A 81 14.69 -11.02 -9.34
CA GLU A 81 14.33 -12.37 -8.92
C GLU A 81 13.86 -12.32 -7.47
N LEU A 82 12.63 -12.75 -7.21
CA LEU A 82 11.96 -12.57 -5.93
C LEU A 82 11.25 -13.86 -5.52
N ASN A 83 11.13 -14.06 -4.22
CA ASN A 83 10.17 -14.98 -3.63
C ASN A 83 9.09 -14.18 -2.91
N ILE A 84 7.84 -14.32 -3.34
CA ILE A 84 6.68 -13.70 -2.71
C ILE A 84 6.02 -14.76 -1.84
N PHE A 85 6.04 -14.56 -0.53
CA PHE A 85 5.41 -15.43 0.45
C PHE A 85 4.02 -14.90 0.81
N ILE A 86 3.01 -15.75 0.65
CA ILE A 86 1.68 -15.53 1.21
C ILE A 86 1.63 -16.26 2.54
N ASP A 87 1.64 -15.51 3.64
CA ASP A 87 1.65 -16.09 4.99
C ASP A 87 0.29 -16.59 5.45
N ASN A 88 -0.78 -15.99 4.95
CA ASN A 88 -2.12 -16.44 5.24
C ASN A 88 -3.07 -16.12 4.09
N ILE A 89 -3.35 -17.12 3.25
CA ILE A 89 -4.27 -16.97 2.12
C ILE A 89 -5.68 -16.55 2.58
N ARG A 90 -6.12 -16.94 3.79
CA ARG A 90 -7.46 -16.58 4.30
C ARG A 90 -7.55 -15.08 4.57
N ALA A 91 -6.51 -14.52 5.19
CA ALA A 91 -6.43 -13.07 5.40
C ALA A 91 -6.45 -12.32 4.06
N LEU A 92 -5.74 -12.85 3.05
CA LEU A 92 -5.74 -12.29 1.70
C LEU A 92 -7.13 -12.34 1.04
N THR A 93 -7.90 -13.42 1.22
CA THR A 93 -9.29 -13.51 0.76
C THR A 93 -10.18 -12.43 1.40
N HIS A 94 -9.97 -12.13 2.69
CA HIS A 94 -10.70 -11.06 3.36
C HIS A 94 -10.31 -9.68 2.82
N ILE A 95 -9.01 -9.45 2.56
CA ILE A 95 -8.53 -8.22 1.91
C ILE A 95 -9.17 -8.06 0.53
N ARG A 96 -9.22 -9.12 -0.28
CA ARG A 96 -9.92 -9.09 -1.57
C ARG A 96 -11.37 -8.68 -1.40
N ALA A 97 -12.11 -9.31 -0.48
CA ALA A 97 -13.50 -8.97 -0.23
C ALA A 97 -13.68 -7.50 0.19
N TYR A 98 -12.80 -7.00 1.07
CA TYR A 98 -12.79 -5.58 1.47
C TYR A 98 -12.52 -4.64 0.28
N LEU A 99 -11.57 -4.98 -0.59
CA LEU A 99 -11.24 -4.17 -1.77
C LEU A 99 -12.35 -4.16 -2.82
N MET A 100 -13.10 -5.26 -2.96
CA MET A 100 -14.21 -5.40 -3.90
C MET A 100 -15.50 -4.74 -3.40
N PHE A 101 -15.79 -4.83 -2.10
CA PHE A 101 -17.05 -4.40 -1.50
C PHE A 101 -16.87 -3.26 -0.49
N LYS A 102 -16.04 -2.25 -0.83
CA LYS A 102 -15.58 -1.14 0.02
C LYS A 102 -16.60 -0.47 0.97
N ASN A 103 -17.90 -0.69 0.77
CA ASN A 103 -18.99 -0.06 1.53
C ASN A 103 -19.73 -0.96 2.52
N ASP A 104 -19.56 -2.29 2.49
CA ASP A 104 -20.30 -3.21 3.39
C ASP A 104 -19.39 -3.83 4.44
N LEU A 105 -19.00 -3.04 5.44
CA LEU A 105 -18.34 -3.53 6.66
C LEU A 105 -19.22 -4.48 7.49
N SER A 106 -20.48 -4.70 7.12
CA SER A 106 -21.45 -5.55 7.81
C SER A 106 -21.40 -7.03 7.42
N ILE A 107 -20.73 -7.40 6.32
CA ILE A 107 -20.87 -8.74 5.71
C ILE A 107 -19.80 -9.74 6.19
N ILE A 108 -18.77 -9.32 6.92
CA ILE A 108 -17.60 -10.19 7.19
C ILE A 108 -17.20 -10.11 8.68
N PRO A 109 -16.99 -11.25 9.37
CA PRO A 109 -16.59 -11.24 10.78
C PRO A 109 -15.27 -10.48 10.95
N PRO A 110 -15.07 -9.82 12.11
CA PRO A 110 -13.96 -8.90 12.31
C PRO A 110 -12.65 -9.67 12.11
N VAL A 111 -11.95 -9.33 11.04
CA VAL A 111 -10.57 -9.77 10.86
C VAL A 111 -9.81 -9.23 12.05
N VAL A 112 -9.16 -10.11 12.80
CA VAL A 112 -8.20 -9.76 13.85
C VAL A 112 -7.13 -8.88 13.19
N GLY A 113 -7.26 -7.55 13.31
CA GLY A 113 -6.34 -6.57 12.74
C GLY A 113 -6.94 -5.48 11.84
N LEU A 114 -8.10 -5.68 11.19
CA LEU A 114 -8.67 -4.63 10.31
C LEU A 114 -9.21 -3.43 11.08
N HIS A 115 -9.69 -3.66 12.30
CA HIS A 115 -10.10 -2.60 13.21
C HIS A 115 -8.90 -2.17 14.05
N SER A 116 -7.87 -1.63 13.40
CA SER A 116 -6.94 -0.81 14.17
C SER A 116 -7.74 0.39 14.69
N LYS A 117 -8.00 0.42 16.00
CA LYS A 117 -8.56 1.60 16.68
C LYS A 117 -7.59 2.79 16.65
N SER A 118 -6.44 2.65 15.97
CA SER A 118 -5.47 3.70 15.74
C SER A 118 -6.06 4.77 14.84
N LYS A 119 -6.42 5.89 15.45
CA LYS A 119 -6.75 7.13 14.75
C LYS A 119 -5.50 8.00 14.75
N LEU A 120 -5.09 8.50 13.59
CA LEU A 120 -4.06 9.53 13.53
C LEU A 120 -4.70 10.87 13.87
N LEU A 121 -4.13 11.55 14.86
CA LEU A 121 -4.48 12.92 15.19
C LEU A 121 -3.83 13.83 14.15
N LEU A 122 -4.65 14.51 13.35
CA LEU A 122 -4.20 15.49 12.38
C LEU A 122 -4.45 16.88 12.95
N HIS A 123 -3.42 17.73 12.92
CA HIS A 123 -3.53 19.15 13.20
C HIS A 123 -3.91 19.88 11.92
N GLU A 124 -5.06 20.54 11.91
CA GLU A 124 -5.44 21.45 10.84
C GLU A 124 -5.08 22.86 11.30
N GLN A 125 -4.01 23.43 10.72
CA GLN A 125 -3.72 24.85 10.89
C GLN A 125 -4.68 25.61 9.97
N MET A 126 -5.64 26.35 10.55
CA MET A 126 -6.32 27.38 9.80
C MET A 126 -5.38 28.58 9.70
N GLU A 127 -5.06 28.99 8.49
CA GLU A 127 -4.54 30.34 8.25
C GLU A 127 -5.66 31.30 8.65
N THR A 128 -5.51 31.97 9.79
CA THR A 128 -6.36 33.09 10.12
C THR A 128 -6.09 34.16 9.06
N GLU A 129 -7.05 34.41 8.17
CA GLU A 129 -7.00 35.39 7.06
C GLU A 129 -6.91 36.85 7.51
N LYS A 130 -6.22 37.15 8.63
CA LYS A 130 -5.91 38.53 8.99
C LYS A 130 -4.45 38.79 8.69
N PRO A 131 -4.13 39.63 7.68
CA PRO A 131 -2.76 40.04 7.47
C PRO A 131 -2.24 40.73 8.74
N PRO A 132 -0.97 40.49 9.12
CA PRO A 132 -0.39 41.11 10.31
C PRO A 132 -0.43 42.63 10.13
N GLN A 133 -1.01 43.32 11.11
CA GLN A 133 -1.02 44.77 11.14
C GLN A 133 0.42 45.21 11.43
N VAL A 134 1.13 45.64 10.39
CA VAL A 134 2.51 46.13 10.48
C VAL A 134 2.47 47.41 11.32
N LEU A 135 3.05 47.36 12.52
CA LEU A 135 3.32 48.54 13.33
C LEU A 135 4.33 49.40 12.57
N GLN A 136 3.87 50.56 12.09
CA GLN A 136 4.73 51.61 11.58
C GLN A 136 5.36 52.33 12.78
N GLU A 137 6.69 52.33 12.82
CA GLU A 137 7.46 53.19 13.73
C GLU A 137 7.49 54.60 13.13
N ASP A 138 6.67 55.51 13.66
CA ASP A 138 6.83 56.94 13.38
C ASP A 138 7.90 57.53 14.31
N ASP A 139 8.83 58.28 13.72
CA ASP A 139 9.99 58.90 14.38
C ASP A 139 9.58 59.94 15.47
N GLU A 140 9.97 59.65 16.71
CA GLU A 140 10.26 60.54 17.87
C GLU A 140 9.16 61.42 18.54
N PRO A 141 9.32 61.74 19.85
CA PRO A 141 8.27 61.56 20.83
C PRO A 141 7.52 62.85 21.17
N SER A 142 6.20 62.73 21.29
CA SER A 142 5.38 63.63 22.09
C SER A 142 4.61 62.75 23.07
N ILE A 143 4.94 62.83 24.35
CA ILE A 143 4.19 62.14 25.42
C ILE A 143 2.86 62.87 25.59
N PRO A 144 1.70 62.19 25.57
CA PRO A 144 0.53 62.68 26.27
C PRO A 144 0.01 61.66 27.29
N ASN A 145 -0.15 62.16 28.51
CA ASN A 145 -1.06 61.75 29.58
C ASN A 145 -1.44 60.27 29.73
N TYR A 146 -1.11 59.77 30.92
CA TYR A 146 -1.84 58.75 31.66
C TYR A 146 -3.35 59.00 31.59
N ASP A 147 -4.09 58.17 30.85
CA ASP A 147 -5.45 57.69 31.15
C ASP A 147 -6.02 57.01 29.89
N GLU A 148 -5.50 55.84 29.54
CA GLU A 148 -6.26 54.85 28.76
C GLU A 148 -5.63 53.49 29.00
N ALA A 149 -6.43 52.58 29.54
CA ALA A 149 -6.02 51.22 29.84
C ALA A 149 -5.47 50.58 28.56
N ALA A 150 -4.16 50.34 28.53
CA ALA A 150 -3.57 49.46 27.56
C ALA A 150 -4.15 48.06 27.81
N GLU A 151 -5.24 47.74 27.11
CA GLU A 151 -5.69 46.38 26.92
C GLU A 151 -4.49 45.61 26.37
N ILE A 152 -3.87 44.83 27.25
CA ILE A 152 -2.86 43.84 26.89
C ILE A 152 -3.56 42.96 25.85
N GLN A 153 -3.21 43.13 24.58
CA GLN A 153 -3.70 42.27 23.51
C GLN A 153 -3.29 40.85 23.89
N GLU A 154 -4.23 40.07 24.42
CA GLU A 154 -4.01 38.67 24.72
C GLU A 154 -3.53 38.01 23.42
N GLU A 155 -2.32 37.45 23.46
CA GLU A 155 -1.80 36.63 22.36
C GLU A 155 -2.86 35.58 22.02
N GLN A 156 -3.54 35.77 20.88
CA GLN A 156 -4.55 34.84 20.40
C GLN A 156 -3.86 33.50 20.11
N LYS A 157 -3.96 32.59 21.07
CA LYS A 157 -3.50 31.22 20.94
C LYS A 157 -4.20 30.61 19.71
N PRO A 158 -3.47 30.00 18.77
CA PRO A 158 -4.08 29.43 17.58
C PRO A 158 -5.13 28.39 17.97
N GLU A 159 -6.33 28.51 17.41
CA GLU A 159 -7.39 27.54 17.58
C GLU A 159 -7.02 26.23 16.87
N LEU A 160 -6.50 25.27 17.63
CA LEU A 160 -6.17 23.94 17.12
C LEU A 160 -7.45 23.10 17.01
N LYS A 161 -7.91 22.83 15.78
CA LYS A 161 -8.94 21.82 15.52
C LYS A 161 -8.29 20.46 15.28
N PHE A 162 -8.75 19.48 16.03
CA PHE A 162 -8.28 18.11 15.95
C PHE A 162 -9.19 17.29 15.04
N LYS A 163 -8.64 16.72 13.96
CA LYS A 163 -9.31 15.70 13.13
C LYS A 163 -8.68 14.34 13.37
N TYR A 164 -9.50 13.30 13.38
CA TYR A 164 -9.05 11.91 13.49
C TYR A 164 -9.22 11.21 12.15
N SER A 165 -8.12 10.75 11.54
CA SER A 165 -8.19 9.87 10.36
C SER A 165 -8.04 8.40 10.78
N PRO A 166 -8.95 7.50 10.36
CA PRO A 166 -8.81 6.09 10.66
C PRO A 166 -7.67 5.50 9.83
N VAL A 167 -6.72 4.81 10.48
CA VAL A 167 -5.69 4.02 9.77
C VAL A 167 -6.23 2.61 9.59
N VAL A 168 -6.57 2.25 8.36
CA VAL A 168 -6.95 0.88 8.01
C VAL A 168 -5.67 0.08 7.77
N SER A 169 -5.27 -0.73 8.76
CA SER A 169 -4.21 -1.73 8.57
C SER A 169 -4.83 -3.02 8.06
N LEU A 170 -4.41 -3.48 6.89
CA LEU A 170 -4.87 -4.74 6.31
C LEU A 170 -4.07 -5.96 6.83
N GLY A 171 -3.13 -5.73 7.75
CA GLY A 171 -2.26 -6.76 8.34
C GLY A 171 -1.14 -7.22 7.40
N GLU A 172 -0.16 -7.94 7.98
CA GLU A 172 0.97 -8.51 7.25
C GLU A 172 0.59 -9.84 6.60
N CYS A 173 0.23 -9.82 5.32
CA CYS A 173 -0.23 -11.01 4.59
C CYS A 173 0.73 -11.48 3.49
N ILE A 174 1.55 -10.56 2.98
CA ILE A 174 2.51 -10.82 1.90
C ILE A 174 3.89 -10.36 2.35
N ASN A 175 4.87 -11.25 2.24
CA ASN A 175 6.27 -10.99 2.50
C ASN A 175 7.08 -11.17 1.21
N VAL A 176 7.82 -10.15 0.80
CA VAL A 176 8.61 -10.16 -0.45
C VAL A 176 10.09 -10.29 -0.11
N HIS A 177 10.70 -11.39 -0.55
CA HIS A 177 12.11 -11.66 -0.36
C HIS A 177 12.85 -11.46 -1.69
N VAL A 178 13.78 -10.50 -1.71
CA VAL A 178 14.60 -10.23 -2.89
C VAL A 178 15.75 -11.24 -2.97
N LEU A 179 15.83 -11.99 -4.07
CA LEU A 179 16.94 -12.92 -4.33
C LEU A 179 18.01 -12.27 -5.20
N GLN A 180 17.59 -11.59 -6.27
CA GLN A 180 18.50 -10.93 -7.20
C GLN A 180 17.99 -9.55 -7.56
N ARG A 181 18.91 -8.58 -7.56
CA ARG A 181 18.67 -7.20 -8.00
C ARG A 181 18.97 -7.06 -9.50
N PRO A 182 18.37 -6.09 -10.19
CA PRO A 182 18.65 -5.82 -11.60
C PRO A 182 20.11 -5.47 -11.74
N GLN A 183 20.81 -6.10 -12.68
CA GLN A 183 22.16 -5.70 -13.00
C GLN A 183 22.09 -4.35 -13.71
N ARG A 184 22.68 -3.33 -13.09
CA ARG A 184 22.88 -2.04 -13.75
C ARG A 184 23.79 -2.31 -14.94
N ASN A 185 23.26 -2.25 -16.16
CA ASN A 185 24.04 -2.41 -17.39
C ASN A 185 25.33 -1.61 -17.24
N LYS A 186 26.46 -2.31 -17.04
CA LYS A 186 27.76 -1.71 -17.26
C LYS A 186 27.78 -1.42 -18.74
N ARG A 187 27.64 -0.13 -19.06
CA ARG A 187 27.85 0.50 -20.36
C ARG A 187 28.79 -0.38 -21.18
N THR A 188 28.25 -1.12 -22.14
CA THR A 188 29.03 -1.74 -23.20
C THR A 188 29.79 -0.59 -23.84
N GLN A 189 31.07 -0.44 -23.50
CA GLN A 189 31.93 0.40 -24.28
C GLN A 189 32.01 -0.25 -25.67
N PRO A 190 31.73 0.49 -26.76
CA PRO A 190 32.08 -0.01 -28.07
C PRO A 190 33.60 -0.12 -28.10
N THR A 191 34.13 -1.33 -28.11
CA THR A 191 35.51 -1.58 -28.51
C THR A 191 35.60 -1.25 -30.00
N SER A 192 35.89 0.02 -30.30
CA SER A 192 36.50 0.42 -31.55
C SER A 192 38.00 0.23 -31.41
N SER A 193 38.55 -0.79 -32.06
CA SER A 193 39.87 -0.84 -32.72
C SER A 193 40.13 -2.27 -33.19
#